data_AF-A0A942DK29-F1
#
_entry.id   AF-A0A942DK29-F1
#
_cell.length_a   1.000
_cell.length_b   1.000
_cell.length_c   1.000
_cell.angle_alpha   90.00
_cell.angle_beta   90.00
_cell.angle_gamma   90.00
#
_symmetry.space_group_name_H-M   'P 1'
#
loop_
_entity.id
_entity.type
_entity.pdbx_description
1 polymer ?
#
loop_
_entity_poly.entity_id
_entity_poly.type
_entity_poly.pdbx_seq_one_letter_code
_entity_poly.pdbx_strand_id
1 'polypeptide(L)' 'MMAGFKDKLVKPEGTIELFNDLSTPDKLLMVIGDGEHLLLEENQLTDQLTQMLTVWITNESRSRHPGVNAHE' A
#
# COMPACT_ATOMS: atom_id res chain seq x y z
N MET A 1 -1.48 0.52 4.01
CA MET A 1 -1.69 -0.93 4.29
C MET A 1 -1.92 -1.66 2.98
N MET A 2 -1.49 -2.92 2.89
CA MET A 2 -1.72 -3.81 1.74
C MET A 2 -2.26 -5.14 2.24
N ALA A 3 -3.21 -5.73 1.53
CA ALA A 3 -3.74 -7.05 1.84
C ALA A 3 -4.13 -7.83 0.59
N GLY A 4 -3.87 -9.13 0.61
CA GLY A 4 -4.33 -10.06 -0.41
C GLY A 4 -5.78 -10.45 -0.14
N PHE A 5 -6.64 -10.39 -1.15
CA PHE A 5 -8.04 -10.81 -1.01
C PHE A 5 -8.18 -12.32 -0.79
N LYS A 6 -7.22 -13.12 -1.26
CA LYS A 6 -7.17 -14.58 -1.12
C LYS A 6 -6.26 -15.03 0.03
N ASP A 7 -5.82 -14.11 0.89
CA ASP A 7 -5.02 -14.45 2.07
C ASP A 7 -5.80 -15.41 2.99
N LYS A 8 -5.15 -16.51 3.38
CA LYS A 8 -5.71 -17.56 4.26
C LYS A 8 -5.12 -17.52 5.66
N LEU A 9 -4.10 -16.71 5.88
CA LEU A 9 -3.39 -16.55 7.15
C LEU A 9 -3.90 -15.33 7.90
N VAL A 10 -4.24 -14.25 7.17
CA VAL A 10 -4.80 -13.02 7.74
C VAL A 10 -6.22 -12.82 7.24
N LYS A 11 -7.16 -12.61 8.17
CA LYS A 11 -8.56 -12.34 7.85
C LYS A 11 -8.74 -10.92 7.32
N PRO A 12 -9.52 -10.71 6.26
CA PRO A 12 -9.74 -9.37 5.69
C PRO A 12 -10.46 -8.45 6.67
N GLU A 13 -11.34 -8.96 7.52
CA GLU A 13 -12.12 -8.17 8.48
C GLU A 13 -11.20 -7.44 9.47
N GLY A 14 -10.19 -8.13 10.02
CA GLY A 14 -9.25 -7.53 10.97
C GLY A 14 -8.37 -6.45 10.33
N THR A 15 -8.06 -6.59 9.04
CA THR A 15 -7.31 -5.55 8.30
C THR A 15 -8.16 -4.31 8.09
N ILE A 16 -9.44 -4.49 7.77
CA ILE A 16 -10.39 -3.39 7.57
C ILE A 16 -10.67 -2.67 8.90
N GLU A 17 -10.89 -3.42 9.98
CA GLU A 17 -11.08 -2.88 11.32
C GLU A 17 -9.87 -2.03 11.73
N LEU A 18 -8.66 -2.59 11.63
CA LEU A 18 -7.43 -1.86 11.92
C LEU A 18 -7.29 -0.59 11.06
N PHE A 19 -7.59 -0.66 9.76
CA PHE A 19 -7.52 0.50 8.88
C PHE A 19 -8.52 1.59 9.29
N ASN A 20 -9.74 1.20 9.69
CA ASN A 20 -10.76 2.14 10.16
C ASN A 20 -10.35 2.83 11.46
N ASP A 21 -9.73 2.08 12.38
CA ASP A 21 -9.30 2.57 13.69
C ASP A 21 -8.11 3.55 13.63
N LEU A 22 -7.35 3.57 12.52
CA LEU A 22 -6.27 4.53 12.33
C LEU A 22 -6.80 5.98 12.35
N SER A 23 -6.30 6.80 13.28
CA SER A 23 -6.70 8.20 13.43
C SER A 23 -6.01 9.16 12.44
N THR A 24 -5.02 8.68 11.68
CA THR A 24 -4.34 9.51 10.68
C THR A 24 -5.24 9.77 9.47
N PRO A 25 -5.33 11.02 8.98
CA PRO A 25 -6.10 11.34 7.77
C PRO A 25 -5.42 10.82 6.50
N ASP A 26 -4.08 10.76 6.51
CA ASP A 26 -3.30 10.19 5.43
C ASP A 26 -3.13 8.68 5.69
N LYS A 27 -4.04 7.91 5.08
CA LYS A 27 -4.03 6.45 5.10
C LYS A 27 -4.58 5.90 3.80
N LEU A 28 -3.93 4.86 3.29
CA LEU A 28 -4.34 4.13 2.09
C LEU A 28 -4.38 2.63 2.38
N LEU A 29 -5.46 1.97 1.97
CA LEU A 29 -5.59 0.50 1.97
C LEU A 29 -5.66 0.01 0.51
N MET A 30 -4.69 -0.82 0.12
CA MET A 30 -4.66 -1.46 -1.19
C MET A 30 -5.03 -2.94 -1.03
N VAL A 31 -6.11 -3.37 -1.67
CA VAL A 31 -6.57 -4.77 -1.66
C VAL A 31 -6.29 -5.39 -3.02
N ILE A 32 -5.49 -6.46 -3.05
CA ILE A 32 -5.08 -7.13 -4.28
C ILE A 32 -5.98 -8.34 -4.51
N GLY A 33 -6.84 -8.27 -5.53
CA GLY A 33 -7.91 -9.24 -5.77
C GLY A 33 -7.44 -10.69 -5.95
N ASP A 34 -6.32 -10.90 -6.62
CA ASP A 34 -5.71 -12.23 -6.78
C ASP A 34 -4.56 -12.50 -5.81
N GLY A 35 -4.29 -11.55 -4.90
CA GLY A 35 -3.18 -11.63 -3.97
C GLY A 35 -3.44 -12.63 -2.84
N GLU A 36 -2.46 -13.49 -2.58
CA GLU A 36 -2.36 -14.29 -1.36
C GLU A 36 -1.51 -13.53 -0.31
N HIS A 37 -1.03 -14.23 0.73
CA HIS A 37 -0.36 -13.60 1.86
C HIS A 37 0.95 -12.88 1.48
N LEU A 38 1.75 -13.47 0.59
CA LEU A 38 3.09 -13.01 0.25
C LEU A 38 3.10 -12.13 -1.01
N LEU A 39 2.47 -10.96 -0.92
CA LEU A 39 2.25 -10.05 -2.06
C LEU A 39 3.53 -9.52 -2.74
N LEU A 40 4.66 -9.54 -2.04
CA LEU A 40 5.93 -8.97 -2.52
C LEU A 40 6.92 -10.03 -3.03
N GLU A 41 6.51 -11.30 -3.06
CA GLU A 41 7.34 -12.40 -3.55
C GLU A 41 7.18 -12.60 -5.07
N GLU A 42 8.11 -13.35 -5.65
CA GLU A 42 8.06 -13.76 -7.05
C GLU A 42 6.72 -14.46 -7.38
N ASN A 43 6.15 -14.14 -8.54
CA ASN A 43 4.81 -14.59 -9.00
C ASN A 43 3.60 -13.95 -8.30
N GLN A 44 3.80 -13.09 -7.30
CA GLN A 44 2.73 -12.25 -6.70
C GLN A 44 2.99 -10.76 -6.92
N LEU A 45 4.27 -10.35 -6.94
CA LEU A 45 4.67 -8.97 -7.22
C LEU A 45 4.56 -8.66 -8.72
N THR A 46 3.38 -8.18 -9.13
CA THR A 46 3.15 -7.75 -10.51
C THR A 46 3.77 -6.38 -10.80
N ASP A 47 3.98 -6.08 -12.08
CA ASP A 47 4.44 -4.74 -12.51
C ASP A 47 3.47 -3.64 -12.06
N GLN A 48 2.16 -3.92 -12.10
CA GLN A 48 1.14 -2.99 -11.63
C GLN A 48 1.27 -2.72 -10.13
N LEU A 49 1.47 -3.77 -9.31
CA LEU A 49 1.67 -3.62 -7.87
C LEU A 49 2.96 -2.84 -7.57
N THR A 50 4.03 -3.13 -8.31
CA THR A 50 5.30 -2.41 -8.21
C THR A 50 5.14 -0.92 -8.53
N GLN A 51 4.39 -0.62 -9.60
CA GLN A 51 4.11 0.76 -9.99
C GLN A 51 3.27 1.49 -8.95
N MET A 52 2.23 0.85 -8.41
CA MET A 52 1.41 1.43 -7.33
C MET A 52 2.25 1.75 -6.09
N LEU A 53 3.13 0.83 -5.67
CA LEU A 53 4.04 1.04 -4.56
C LEU A 53 5.00 2.21 -4.80
N THR A 54 5.60 2.26 -5.99
CA THR A 54 6.52 3.33 -6.37
C THR A 54 5.84 4.70 -6.34
N VAL A 55 4.62 4.78 -6.87
CA VAL A 55 3.82 6.02 -6.87
C VAL A 55 3.47 6.42 -5.44
N TRP A 56 2.99 5.49 -4.62
CA TRP A 56 2.66 5.79 -3.22
C TRP A 56 3.88 6.33 -2.46
N ILE A 57 5.02 5.65 -2.53
CA ILE A 57 6.26 6.10 -1.86
C ILE A 57 6.69 7.49 -2.37
N THR A 58 6.64 7.71 -3.68
CA THR A 58 7.05 8.99 -4.28
C THR A 58 6.14 10.14 -3.85
N ASN A 59 4.83 9.91 -3.80
CA ASN A 59 3.86 10.90 -3.37
C ASN A 59 4.06 11.25 -1.89
N GLU A 60 4.20 10.25 -1.02
CA GLU A 60 4.40 10.49 0.41
C GLU A 60 5.73 11.17 0.73
N SER A 61 6.77 10.86 -0.05
CA SER A 61 8.07 11.52 0.08
C SER A 61 8.01 13.02 -0.26
N ARG A 62 7.20 13.38 -1.27
CA ARG A 62 6.97 14.78 -1.70
C ARG A 62 6.09 15.53 -0.72
N SER A 63 5.01 14.92 -0.23
CA SER A 63 4.07 15.53 0.73
C SER A 63 4.74 15.94 2.05
N ARG A 64 5.81 15.25 2.45
CA ARG A 64 6.59 15.57 3.67
C ARG A 64 7.64 16.67 3.49
N HIS A 65 7.96 17.07 2.26
CA HIS A 65 8.94 18.13 1.96
C HIS A 65 8.34 19.19 1.03
N PRO A 66 7.52 20.13 1.54
CA PRO A 66 6.89 21.17 0.70
C PRO A 66 7.88 22.26 0.20
N GLY A 67 9.20 22.03 0.23
CA GLY A 67 10.18 23.12 0.15
C GLY A 67 11.56 22.82 -0.42
N VAL A 68 11.72 21.82 -1.28
CA VAL A 68 12.91 21.78 -2.15
C VAL A 68 12.44 21.95 -3.58
N ASN A 69 12.37 23.22 -4.00
CA ASN A 69 12.41 23.55 -5.42
C ASN A 69 13.72 22.95 -5.96
N ALA A 70 13.60 21.94 -6.82
CA ALA A 70 14.69 21.58 -7.72
C ALA A 70 14.86 22.77 -8.68
N HIS A 71 15.73 23.70 -8.28
CA HIS A 71 16.37 24.59 -9.22
C HIS A 71 17.57 23.87 -9.81
N GLU A 72 17.65 23.96 -11.14
CA GLU A 72 18.72 23.57 -12.07
C GLU A 72 18.70 22.12 -12.59
#